data_AF-A0A3D9C805-F1
#
_entry.id   AF-A0A3D9C805-F1
#
_cell.length_a   1.000
_cell.length_b   1.000
_cell.length_c   1.000
_cell.angle_alpha   90.00
_cell.angle_beta   90.00
_cell.angle_gamma   90.00
#
_symmetry.space_group_name_H-M   'P 1'
#
loop_
_entity.id
_entity.type
_entity.pdbx_description
1 polymer ?
#
loop_
_entity_poly.entity_id
_entity_poly.type
_entity_poly.pdbx_seq_one_letter_code
_entity_poly.pdbx_strand_id
1 'polypeptide(L)'
;MAEGNITRIVGGKNIIETEEWIVYTDQFTAYAGKGSHFTAEGGTNIGIPKKAPSVGHYFKKAWWSSDYEGKKEITKAKVGDKVYFQVEMTDKFPQTSLPKEKQQKITFTLYEFTGNKYSIGYMYVYGPRIYLDKEPQKDKEIKYVTWEDKNKNDTIDPEEEYSKKPYNEEKVNGNKAVISFQLSDGLSSYFNEFTELKLFMSLSYDWETVDLPETEDLYLDIEPKPPVIKEIYVRLLNYQVSQLAINRLKEVGGSIQYIEGNDEIMSEKVNMDYFSVRIDELPTFANGNIILLYKKIRENFLTLSKGNVTFESHSEPFHNNIDGSWEFKPYPKKDDPEYEKEQLRRWKNELGNTVIFIDAGGGLIEETIGDSGAVLESETNPYDMCWIFTTIVTEKSKTQPFSGHRQFGIHKDEEGNYRFFARAIDRIWPTPTIVNLSMGRKDYAVKDYLKIADSTWNNLINKVSQFIIKYGGKTTIMQPEFVRTDFNKFRDKYKKTPVTSIGNIPQYKEIKENEI
;
A
#
# COMPACT_ATOMS: atom_id res chain seq x y z
N MET A 1 41.81 -28.78 -9.32
CA MET A 1 42.82 -29.56 -8.57
C MET A 1 44.19 -28.97 -8.84
N ALA A 2 45.10 -29.04 -7.84
CA ALA A 2 46.49 -28.53 -7.73
C ALA A 2 46.66 -26.99 -7.75
N GLU A 3 47.44 -26.31 -6.90
CA GLU A 3 48.44 -26.69 -5.90
C GLU A 3 48.68 -25.52 -4.91
N GLY A 4 48.83 -25.82 -3.61
CA GLY A 4 49.13 -24.84 -2.56
C GLY A 4 48.86 -25.45 -1.18
N ASN A 5 49.82 -26.21 -0.66
CA ASN A 5 49.74 -26.82 0.66
C ASN A 5 50.27 -25.86 1.73
N ILE A 6 49.45 -25.56 2.73
CA ILE A 6 49.93 -25.19 4.06
C ILE A 6 49.34 -26.20 5.03
N THR A 7 50.19 -27.07 5.55
CA THR A 7 49.82 -28.04 6.58
C THR A 7 50.24 -27.50 7.94
N ARG A 8 49.29 -27.31 8.86
CA ARG A 8 49.58 -27.02 10.27
C ARG A 8 49.06 -28.16 11.13
N ILE A 9 49.98 -29.02 11.57
CA ILE A 9 49.69 -30.12 12.50
C ILE A 9 49.73 -29.54 13.92
N VAL A 10 48.61 -29.56 14.62
CA VAL A 10 48.53 -29.17 16.03
C VAL A 10 47.94 -30.33 16.82
N GLY A 11 48.71 -30.85 17.78
CA GLY A 11 48.29 -31.94 18.66
C GLY A 11 47.40 -31.49 19.83
N GLY A 12 46.61 -30.41 19.66
CA GLY A 12 45.86 -29.79 20.76
C GLY A 12 44.88 -28.69 20.33
N LYS A 13 44.39 -27.92 21.32
CA LYS A 13 43.40 -26.84 21.12
C LYS A 13 43.99 -25.69 20.29
N ASN A 14 43.24 -25.25 19.28
CA ASN A 14 43.52 -24.05 18.49
C ASN A 14 42.41 -23.01 18.72
N ILE A 15 42.78 -21.74 18.88
CA ILE A 15 41.85 -20.61 19.10
C ILE A 15 42.24 -19.52 18.10
N ILE A 16 41.26 -18.96 17.39
CA ILE A 16 41.42 -17.85 16.45
C ILE A 16 40.39 -16.77 16.84
N GLU A 17 40.83 -15.52 16.85
CA GLU A 17 40.03 -14.31 17.11
C GLU A 17 40.12 -13.40 15.88
N THR A 18 38.99 -12.93 15.36
CA THR A 18 38.90 -12.14 14.11
C THR A 18 37.64 -11.25 14.14
N GLU A 19 37.66 -10.13 13.44
CA GLU A 19 36.56 -9.16 13.39
C GLU A 19 35.36 -9.65 12.56
N GLU A 20 35.61 -10.43 11.50
CA GLU A 20 34.58 -11.00 10.62
C GLU A 20 34.93 -12.45 10.23
N TRP A 21 33.91 -13.29 10.07
CA TRP A 21 34.06 -14.68 9.65
C TRP A 21 32.86 -15.18 8.83
N ILE A 22 33.13 -15.78 7.67
CA ILE A 22 32.11 -16.38 6.78
C ILE A 22 32.40 -17.88 6.65
N VAL A 23 31.41 -18.73 6.92
CA VAL A 23 31.54 -20.20 6.93
C VAL A 23 30.49 -20.84 6.02
N TYR A 24 30.92 -21.73 5.13
CA TYR A 24 30.05 -22.58 4.32
C TYR A 24 30.21 -24.02 4.82
N THR A 25 29.15 -24.60 5.41
CA THR A 25 29.18 -25.97 5.94
C THR A 25 27.80 -26.61 5.92
N ASP A 26 27.74 -27.93 5.74
CA ASP A 26 26.49 -28.70 5.76
C ASP A 26 25.93 -28.86 7.18
N GLN A 27 26.78 -28.73 8.22
CA GLN A 27 26.38 -28.81 9.62
C GLN A 27 27.13 -27.78 10.47
N PHE A 28 26.39 -26.96 11.21
CA PHE A 28 26.94 -25.93 12.10
C PHE A 28 26.57 -26.21 13.56
N THR A 29 27.55 -26.17 14.47
CA THR A 29 27.32 -26.32 15.91
C THR A 29 28.15 -25.30 16.68
N ALA A 30 27.51 -24.55 17.57
CA ALA A 30 28.16 -23.53 18.41
C ALA A 30 27.71 -23.66 19.87
N TYR A 31 28.61 -23.36 20.81
CA TYR A 31 28.34 -23.42 22.25
C TYR A 31 28.82 -22.15 22.96
N ALA A 32 28.00 -21.61 23.85
CA ALA A 32 28.36 -20.45 24.67
C ALA A 32 29.27 -20.84 25.85
N GLY A 33 30.23 -19.96 26.20
CA GLY A 33 31.02 -20.06 27.43
C GLY A 33 32.33 -20.86 27.35
N LYS A 34 32.71 -21.42 26.19
CA LYS A 34 33.98 -22.17 26.03
C LYS A 34 34.81 -21.81 24.78
N GLY A 35 34.44 -20.72 24.09
CA GLY A 35 34.95 -20.36 22.77
C GLY A 35 34.25 -21.19 21.68
N SER A 36 34.10 -20.62 20.48
CA SER A 36 33.53 -21.34 19.33
C SER A 36 34.49 -22.45 18.92
N HIS A 37 34.01 -23.70 18.96
CA HIS A 37 34.77 -24.88 18.60
C HIS A 37 34.34 -25.36 17.22
N PHE A 38 35.29 -25.39 16.28
CA PHE A 38 35.05 -25.86 14.92
C PHE A 38 35.69 -27.23 14.73
N THR A 39 34.88 -28.22 14.37
CA THR A 39 35.36 -29.54 13.97
C THR A 39 34.94 -29.78 12.54
N ALA A 40 35.91 -29.75 11.62
CA ALA A 40 35.71 -30.19 10.25
C ALA A 40 36.57 -31.43 10.05
N GLU A 41 35.97 -32.51 9.54
CA GLU A 41 36.65 -33.79 9.32
C GLU A 41 37.85 -33.65 8.35
N GLY A 42 37.85 -32.59 7.52
CA GLY A 42 38.93 -32.23 6.58
C GLY A 42 39.74 -30.97 6.93
N GLY A 43 39.57 -30.39 8.12
CA GLY A 43 40.24 -29.14 8.53
C GLY A 43 39.56 -27.84 8.04
N THR A 44 39.99 -26.70 8.59
CA THR A 44 39.44 -25.36 8.30
C THR A 44 40.38 -24.60 7.36
N ASN A 45 39.85 -24.10 6.22
CA ASN A 45 40.61 -23.29 5.27
C ASN A 45 40.33 -21.80 5.48
N ILE A 46 41.37 -20.99 5.66
CA ILE A 46 41.27 -19.52 5.76
C ILE A 46 41.90 -18.92 4.49
N GLY A 47 41.14 -18.13 3.73
CA GLY A 47 41.58 -17.53 2.46
C GLY A 47 40.44 -16.85 1.72
N ILE A 48 40.70 -16.37 0.49
CA ILE A 48 39.67 -15.84 -0.40
C ILE A 48 38.66 -16.97 -0.66
N PRO A 49 37.36 -16.77 -0.38
CA PRO A 49 36.35 -17.79 -0.59
C PRO A 49 36.42 -18.33 -2.01
N LYS A 50 36.39 -19.66 -2.15
CA LYS A 50 36.16 -20.26 -3.46
C LYS A 50 34.80 -19.75 -3.96
N LYS A 51 34.70 -19.58 -5.28
CA LYS A 51 33.44 -19.28 -5.95
C LYS A 51 32.38 -20.28 -5.46
N ALA A 52 31.19 -19.80 -5.08
CA ALA A 52 30.14 -20.62 -4.51
C ALA A 52 29.91 -21.88 -5.37
N PRO A 53 29.66 -23.05 -4.75
CA PRO A 53 29.31 -24.25 -5.48
C PRO A 53 28.03 -24.01 -6.29
N SER A 54 27.80 -24.83 -7.33
CA SER A 54 26.52 -24.78 -8.05
C SER A 54 25.38 -25.03 -7.08
N VAL A 55 24.35 -24.18 -7.13
CA VAL A 55 23.17 -24.25 -6.26
C VAL A 55 22.41 -25.56 -6.44
N GLY A 56 22.48 -26.14 -7.64
CA GLY A 56 21.87 -27.40 -7.98
C GLY A 56 22.71 -28.25 -8.93
N HIS A 57 22.13 -29.37 -9.32
CA HIS A 57 22.63 -30.31 -10.30
C HIS A 57 22.62 -29.71 -11.71
N TYR A 58 21.54 -29.04 -12.09
CA TYR A 58 21.30 -28.45 -13.40
C TYR A 58 21.43 -26.92 -13.39
N PHE A 59 21.19 -26.28 -12.24
CA PHE A 59 21.27 -24.83 -12.09
C PHE A 59 22.56 -24.41 -11.39
N LYS A 60 23.31 -23.51 -12.03
CA LYS A 60 24.61 -23.05 -11.52
C LYS A 60 24.49 -21.81 -10.65
N LYS A 61 23.75 -20.81 -11.11
CA LYS A 61 23.40 -19.58 -10.39
C LYS A 61 22.30 -18.82 -11.13
N ALA A 62 21.63 -17.89 -10.46
CA ALA A 62 20.80 -16.90 -11.12
C ALA A 62 20.93 -15.52 -10.48
N TRP A 63 20.58 -14.47 -11.23
CA TRP A 63 20.62 -13.09 -10.74
C TRP A 63 19.63 -12.22 -11.49
N TRP A 64 19.24 -11.10 -10.88
CA TRP A 64 18.45 -10.07 -11.53
C TRP A 64 19.35 -9.07 -12.26
N SER A 65 18.90 -8.58 -13.41
CA SER A 65 19.62 -7.61 -14.22
C SER A 65 18.69 -6.52 -14.77
N SER A 66 19.24 -5.32 -14.95
CA SER A 66 18.56 -4.22 -15.67
C SER A 66 18.76 -4.27 -17.19
N ASP A 67 19.61 -5.19 -17.68
CA ASP A 67 19.85 -5.42 -19.10
C ASP A 67 19.65 -6.89 -19.51
N TYR A 68 19.33 -7.09 -20.79
CA TYR A 68 19.06 -8.42 -21.35
C TYR A 68 20.30 -9.32 -21.33
N GLU A 69 21.49 -8.75 -21.47
CA GLU A 69 22.77 -9.46 -21.49
C GLU A 69 23.19 -9.98 -20.11
N GLY A 70 22.56 -9.50 -19.03
CA GLY A 70 22.88 -9.88 -17.66
C GLY A 70 24.17 -9.27 -17.13
N LYS A 71 24.62 -8.15 -17.71
CA LYS A 71 25.88 -7.48 -17.30
C LYS A 71 25.67 -6.45 -16.19
N LYS A 72 24.43 -5.96 -16.02
CA LYS A 72 24.07 -4.98 -14.99
C LYS A 72 23.25 -5.63 -13.90
N GLU A 73 23.91 -6.40 -13.05
CA GLU A 73 23.28 -7.05 -11.90
C GLU A 73 22.61 -6.01 -10.99
N ILE A 74 21.40 -6.31 -10.54
CA ILE A 74 20.61 -5.44 -9.66
C ILE A 74 20.03 -6.27 -8.52
N THR A 75 19.86 -5.65 -7.36
CA THR A 75 19.02 -6.17 -6.27
C THR A 75 17.86 -5.23 -5.96
N LYS A 76 17.71 -4.15 -6.74
CA LYS A 76 16.67 -3.15 -6.62
C LYS A 76 16.09 -2.78 -7.98
N ALA A 77 14.78 -2.62 -8.05
CA ALA A 77 14.10 -2.08 -9.22
C ALA A 77 12.86 -1.29 -8.80
N LYS A 78 12.39 -0.37 -9.64
CA LYS A 78 11.18 0.41 -9.37
C LYS A 78 9.99 -0.17 -10.13
N VAL A 79 8.80 0.01 -9.57
CA VAL A 79 7.57 -0.17 -10.34
C VAL A 79 7.63 0.66 -11.64
N GLY A 80 7.37 0.00 -12.77
CA GLY A 80 7.55 0.57 -14.11
C GLY A 80 8.85 0.16 -14.80
N ASP A 81 9.83 -0.38 -14.07
CA ASP A 81 11.08 -0.85 -14.68
C ASP A 81 10.89 -2.17 -15.43
N LYS A 82 11.67 -2.34 -16.50
CA LYS A 82 11.88 -3.62 -17.17
C LYS A 82 13.09 -4.30 -16.55
N VAL A 83 12.94 -5.53 -16.08
CA VAL A 83 14.00 -6.31 -15.42
C VAL A 83 14.14 -7.69 -16.06
N TYR A 84 15.29 -8.31 -15.86
CA TYR A 84 15.64 -9.60 -16.44
C TYR A 84 16.15 -10.56 -15.37
N PHE A 85 15.59 -11.76 -15.31
CA PHE A 85 16.12 -12.83 -14.49
C PHE A 85 17.03 -13.72 -15.35
N GLN A 86 18.30 -13.76 -14.98
CA GLN A 86 19.36 -14.45 -15.69
C GLN A 86 19.63 -15.78 -15.00
N VAL A 87 19.58 -16.88 -15.75
CA VAL A 87 19.85 -18.21 -15.23
C VAL A 87 21.04 -18.81 -15.97
N GLU A 88 22.05 -19.21 -15.23
CA GLU A 88 23.17 -19.99 -15.75
C GLU A 88 23.01 -21.46 -15.35
N MET A 89 23.05 -22.35 -16.32
CA MET A 89 22.94 -23.80 -16.13
C MET A 89 24.32 -24.43 -15.99
N THR A 90 24.38 -25.61 -15.37
CA THR A 90 25.59 -26.43 -15.32
C THR A 90 25.80 -27.16 -16.65
N ASP A 91 27.01 -27.73 -16.84
CA ASP A 91 27.31 -28.55 -18.02
C ASP A 91 26.50 -29.87 -18.06
N LYS A 92 25.80 -30.21 -16.97
CA LYS A 92 24.89 -31.36 -16.91
C LYS A 92 23.55 -31.08 -17.57
N PHE A 93 23.25 -29.81 -17.87
CA PHE A 93 22.05 -29.41 -18.59
C PHE A 93 22.18 -29.74 -20.08
N PRO A 94 21.42 -30.70 -20.62
CA PRO A 94 21.75 -31.37 -21.88
C PRO A 94 21.25 -30.61 -23.11
N GLN A 95 21.78 -29.43 -23.46
CA GLN A 95 21.14 -28.58 -24.49
C GLN A 95 21.99 -28.01 -25.62
N THR A 96 23.32 -28.12 -25.56
CA THR A 96 24.18 -27.61 -26.63
C THR A 96 24.26 -28.53 -27.86
N SER A 97 23.85 -29.80 -27.75
CA SER A 97 23.96 -30.81 -28.82
C SER A 97 22.62 -31.33 -29.37
N LEU A 98 21.48 -30.88 -28.83
CA LEU A 98 20.15 -31.36 -29.23
C LEU A 98 19.47 -30.43 -30.25
N PRO A 99 18.79 -30.97 -31.29
CA PRO A 99 17.91 -30.19 -32.16
C PRO A 99 16.85 -29.43 -31.35
N LYS A 100 16.44 -28.24 -31.81
CA LYS A 100 15.45 -27.34 -31.16
C LYS A 100 14.12 -28.02 -30.77
N GLU A 101 13.81 -29.13 -31.42
CA GLU A 101 12.61 -29.95 -31.20
C GLU A 101 12.76 -30.95 -30.05
N LYS A 102 14.00 -31.25 -29.66
CA LYS A 102 14.38 -32.13 -28.53
C LYS A 102 14.91 -31.36 -27.32
N GLN A 103 15.05 -30.03 -27.44
CA GLN A 103 15.38 -29.16 -26.31
C GLN A 103 14.26 -29.23 -25.28
N GLN A 104 14.62 -29.59 -24.05
CA GLN A 104 13.72 -29.66 -22.92
C GLN A 104 13.46 -28.25 -22.38
N LYS A 105 12.37 -28.06 -21.65
CA LYS A 105 12.03 -26.75 -21.08
C LYS A 105 12.38 -26.74 -19.61
N ILE A 106 12.77 -25.57 -19.11
CA ILE A 106 12.79 -25.31 -17.68
C ILE A 106 11.44 -24.73 -17.29
N THR A 107 10.94 -25.12 -16.13
CA THR A 107 9.78 -24.48 -15.52
C THR A 107 10.26 -23.41 -14.55
N PHE A 108 9.59 -22.28 -14.51
CA PHE A 108 9.87 -21.22 -13.56
C PHE A 108 8.59 -20.75 -12.88
N THR A 109 8.71 -20.33 -11.63
CA THR A 109 7.61 -19.74 -10.84
C THR A 109 8.16 -18.56 -10.06
N LEU A 110 7.52 -17.40 -10.19
CA LEU A 110 7.88 -16.18 -9.46
C LEU A 110 7.20 -16.20 -8.09
N TYR A 111 7.96 -15.88 -7.05
CA TYR A 111 7.47 -15.82 -5.67
C TYR A 111 7.74 -14.45 -5.05
N GLU A 112 6.85 -14.05 -4.15
CA GLU A 112 7.07 -12.97 -3.19
C GLU A 112 7.69 -13.51 -1.90
N PHE A 113 8.57 -12.71 -1.30
CA PHE A 113 9.13 -12.99 0.02
C PHE A 113 8.81 -11.86 1.00
N THR A 114 8.05 -12.20 2.05
CA THR A 114 7.63 -11.26 3.11
C THR A 114 8.22 -11.66 4.47
N GLY A 115 9.56 -11.78 4.53
CA GLY A 115 10.31 -12.00 5.76
C GLY A 115 10.34 -13.44 6.27
N ASN A 116 9.21 -14.17 6.31
CA ASN A 116 9.14 -15.57 6.78
C ASN A 116 7.96 -16.39 6.22
N LYS A 117 7.14 -15.82 5.33
CA LYS A 117 5.98 -16.51 4.73
C LYS A 117 6.15 -16.61 3.22
N TYR A 118 6.02 -17.83 2.69
CA TYR A 118 5.67 -18.04 1.28
C TYR A 118 4.16 -17.90 1.18
N SER A 119 3.67 -16.81 0.59
CA SER A 119 2.26 -16.73 0.21
C SER A 119 2.14 -16.80 -1.31
N ILE A 120 1.32 -17.74 -1.77
CA ILE A 120 0.53 -17.50 -2.98
C ILE A 120 -0.76 -16.86 -2.47
N GLY A 121 -0.68 -15.57 -2.16
CA GLY A 121 -1.81 -14.77 -1.71
C GLY A 121 -2.36 -13.94 -2.86
N TYR A 122 -3.33 -14.47 -3.60
CA TYR A 122 -4.38 -13.66 -4.24
C TYR A 122 -3.96 -12.46 -5.12
N MET A 123 -2.88 -12.58 -5.89
CA MET A 123 -2.68 -11.78 -7.10
C MET A 123 -2.32 -12.74 -8.22
N TYR A 124 -3.29 -13.23 -8.99
CA TYR A 124 -3.66 -12.52 -10.21
C TYR A 124 -2.92 -11.19 -10.33
N VAL A 125 -1.69 -11.28 -10.81
CA VAL A 125 -1.12 -10.32 -11.75
C VAL A 125 -2.24 -10.03 -12.76
N TYR A 126 -3.13 -9.08 -12.44
CA TYR A 126 -4.18 -8.56 -13.30
C TYR A 126 -3.46 -8.05 -14.54
N GLY A 127 -3.36 -8.91 -15.55
CA GLY A 127 -2.18 -9.00 -16.40
C GLY A 127 -1.61 -7.66 -16.88
N PRO A 128 -0.48 -7.18 -16.32
CA PRO A 128 0.61 -6.81 -17.20
C PRO A 128 0.93 -8.06 -17.99
N ARG A 129 0.57 -8.06 -19.27
CA ARG A 129 1.16 -8.99 -20.22
C ARG A 129 2.67 -8.97 -19.95
N ILE A 130 3.24 -10.12 -19.61
CA ILE A 130 4.67 -10.33 -19.70
C ILE A 130 4.96 -10.23 -21.20
N TYR A 131 5.21 -9.01 -21.67
CA TYR A 131 5.64 -8.80 -23.04
C TYR A 131 7.05 -9.39 -23.14
N LEU A 132 7.14 -10.55 -23.76
CA LEU A 132 8.39 -11.09 -24.31
C LEU A 132 8.84 -10.21 -25.47
N ASP A 133 9.10 -8.93 -25.22
CA ASP A 133 9.65 -8.03 -26.23
C ASP A 133 11.13 -8.34 -26.40
N LYS A 134 11.43 -9.01 -27.50
CA LYS A 134 12.75 -8.94 -28.14
C LYS A 134 12.71 -7.84 -29.20
N GLU A 135 13.71 -6.96 -29.18
CA GLU A 135 14.14 -6.37 -30.45
C GLU A 135 14.85 -7.44 -31.30
N PRO A 136 14.74 -7.37 -32.63
CA PRO A 136 14.95 -8.49 -33.54
C PRO A 136 16.43 -8.74 -33.85
N GLN A 137 16.80 -10.00 -34.01
CA GLN A 137 17.79 -10.36 -35.03
C GLN A 137 17.05 -10.89 -36.26
N LYS A 138 17.37 -10.28 -37.41
CA LYS A 138 16.94 -10.71 -38.74
C LYS A 138 17.19 -12.22 -38.87
N ASP A 139 16.18 -12.92 -39.38
CA ASP A 139 16.27 -14.30 -39.87
C ASP A 139 16.18 -15.40 -38.80
N LYS A 140 15.02 -15.49 -38.12
CA LYS A 140 14.31 -16.76 -37.85
C LYS A 140 12.97 -16.51 -37.15
N GLU A 141 11.88 -16.94 -37.78
CA GLU A 141 10.53 -16.88 -37.23
C GLU A 141 10.43 -17.51 -35.83
N ILE A 142 9.96 -16.72 -34.86
CA ILE A 142 9.26 -17.20 -33.68
C ILE A 142 7.89 -16.51 -33.71
N LYS A 143 6.82 -17.29 -33.80
CA LYS A 143 5.44 -16.79 -33.80
C LYS A 143 5.08 -16.32 -32.39
N TYR A 144 4.71 -15.05 -32.27
CA TYR A 144 4.03 -14.50 -31.09
C TYR A 144 2.55 -14.27 -31.44
N VAL A 145 1.67 -14.46 -30.46
CA VAL A 145 0.25 -14.13 -30.56
C VAL A 145 0.05 -12.73 -30.01
N THR A 146 -0.16 -11.75 -30.89
CA THR A 146 -0.77 -10.46 -30.54
C THR A 146 -2.29 -10.63 -30.53
N TRP A 147 -2.94 -10.43 -29.38
CA TRP A 147 -4.39 -10.22 -29.33
C TRP A 147 -4.66 -8.71 -29.27
N GLU A 148 -5.09 -8.14 -30.41
CA GLU A 148 -5.84 -6.88 -30.46
C GLU A 148 -7.31 -7.22 -30.23
N ASP A 149 -7.89 -6.66 -29.17
CA ASP A 149 -9.33 -6.70 -28.96
C ASP A 149 -10.00 -5.74 -29.96
N LYS A 150 -10.68 -6.30 -30.96
CA LYS A 150 -11.50 -5.52 -31.90
C LYS A 150 -12.98 -5.49 -31.52
N ASN A 151 -13.41 -6.15 -30.44
CA ASN A 151 -14.82 -6.24 -30.09
C ASN A 151 -15.06 -5.96 -28.60
N LYS A 152 -15.19 -4.66 -28.28
CA LYS A 152 -15.99 -4.21 -27.14
C LYS A 152 -17.38 -4.84 -27.23
N ASN A 153 -17.67 -5.90 -26.48
CA ASN A 153 -18.95 -6.11 -25.76
C ASN A 153 -19.21 -7.50 -25.16
N ASP A 154 -18.31 -8.49 -25.26
CA ASP A 154 -18.56 -9.77 -24.59
C ASP A 154 -17.77 -9.86 -23.26
N THR A 155 -18.52 -9.96 -22.16
CA THR A 155 -18.01 -10.35 -20.84
C THR A 155 -17.51 -11.80 -20.92
N ILE A 156 -16.20 -11.95 -21.11
CA ILE A 156 -15.51 -13.23 -20.97
C ILE A 156 -15.29 -13.48 -19.47
N ASP A 157 -15.65 -14.67 -19.01
CA ASP A 157 -15.31 -15.17 -17.68
C ASP A 157 -13.78 -15.37 -17.62
N PRO A 158 -13.06 -14.56 -16.82
CA PRO A 158 -11.61 -14.63 -16.79
C PRO A 158 -11.10 -16.02 -16.35
N GLU A 159 -11.82 -16.73 -15.47
CA GLU A 159 -11.37 -18.02 -14.93
C GLU A 159 -11.29 -19.13 -16.00
N GLU A 160 -12.15 -19.08 -17.02
CA GLU A 160 -12.21 -20.12 -18.06
C GLU A 160 -11.09 -19.99 -19.11
N GLU A 161 -10.51 -18.80 -19.28
CA GLU A 161 -9.46 -18.52 -20.26
C GLU A 161 -8.04 -18.65 -19.67
N TYR A 162 -7.85 -18.35 -18.37
CA TYR A 162 -6.55 -18.51 -17.67
C TYR A 162 -6.11 -19.96 -17.44
N SER A 163 -7.05 -20.92 -17.46
CA SER A 163 -6.77 -22.35 -17.25
C SER A 163 -6.09 -23.04 -18.45
N LYS A 164 -6.00 -22.39 -19.62
CA LYS A 164 -5.68 -23.08 -20.88
C LYS A 164 -4.20 -23.14 -21.28
N LYS A 165 -3.27 -22.48 -20.56
CA LYS A 165 -1.82 -22.79 -20.52
C LYS A 165 -1.06 -21.74 -19.67
N PRO A 166 -0.49 -22.12 -18.52
CA PRO A 166 0.34 -21.19 -17.76
C PRO A 166 1.69 -21.01 -18.49
N TYR A 167 2.08 -19.76 -18.76
CA TYR A 167 3.34 -19.39 -19.43
C TYR A 167 4.51 -19.53 -18.45
N ASN A 168 4.85 -20.78 -18.13
CA ASN A 168 5.84 -21.10 -17.08
C ASN A 168 7.06 -21.81 -17.65
N GLU A 169 7.10 -22.05 -18.96
CA GLU A 169 8.09 -22.91 -19.59
C GLU A 169 8.85 -22.15 -20.67
N GLU A 170 10.16 -22.05 -20.55
CA GLU A 170 11.02 -21.41 -21.56
C GLU A 170 12.03 -22.37 -22.17
N LYS A 171 12.31 -22.17 -23.46
CA LYS A 171 13.36 -22.92 -24.16
C LYS A 171 14.71 -22.27 -23.88
N VAL A 172 15.63 -23.06 -23.33
CA VAL A 172 16.98 -22.60 -22.99
C VAL A 172 17.85 -22.59 -24.24
N ASN A 173 18.64 -21.53 -24.43
CA ASN A 173 19.60 -21.45 -25.54
C ASN A 173 21.01 -21.73 -25.01
N GLY A 174 21.47 -22.98 -25.16
CA GLY A 174 22.74 -23.41 -24.59
C GLY A 174 22.66 -23.59 -23.08
N ASN A 175 23.54 -22.94 -22.33
CA ASN A 175 23.60 -23.00 -20.87
C ASN A 175 23.05 -21.74 -20.18
N LYS A 176 22.30 -20.90 -20.91
CA LYS A 176 21.71 -19.68 -20.35
C LYS A 176 20.23 -19.57 -20.70
N ALA A 177 19.45 -19.17 -19.71
CA ALA A 177 18.07 -18.73 -19.88
C ALA A 177 17.93 -17.29 -19.38
N VAL A 178 17.08 -16.52 -20.05
CA VAL A 178 16.79 -15.13 -19.68
C VAL A 178 15.28 -14.96 -19.69
N ILE A 179 14.73 -14.51 -18.57
CA ILE A 179 13.30 -14.24 -18.41
C ILE A 179 13.14 -12.73 -18.24
N SER A 180 12.29 -12.09 -19.04
CA SER A 180 12.06 -10.64 -18.98
C SER A 180 10.76 -10.36 -18.23
N PHE A 181 10.78 -9.34 -17.39
CA PHE A 181 9.61 -8.86 -16.65
C PHE A 181 9.42 -7.36 -16.87
N GLN A 182 8.17 -6.94 -16.95
CA GLN A 182 7.78 -5.54 -16.86
C GLN A 182 7.06 -5.37 -15.52
N LEU A 183 7.66 -4.63 -14.60
CA LEU A 183 7.04 -4.33 -13.30
C LEU A 183 5.89 -3.36 -13.55
N SER A 184 4.66 -3.80 -13.27
CA SER A 184 3.46 -3.04 -13.64
C SER A 184 3.12 -1.98 -12.62
N ASP A 185 2.49 -0.89 -13.08
CA ASP A 185 1.94 0.14 -12.19
C ASP A 185 0.92 -0.44 -11.18
N GLY A 186 0.32 -1.60 -11.47
CA GLY A 186 -0.55 -2.34 -10.56
C GLY A 186 0.14 -2.82 -9.28
N LEU A 187 1.47 -2.98 -9.27
CA LEU A 187 2.23 -3.25 -8.04
C LEU A 187 2.18 -2.08 -7.04
N SER A 188 1.84 -0.87 -7.49
CA SER A 188 1.76 0.30 -6.59
C SER A 188 0.73 0.11 -5.47
N SER A 189 -0.37 -0.62 -5.72
CA SER A 189 -1.37 -0.90 -4.70
C SER A 189 -0.85 -1.84 -3.61
N TYR A 190 0.09 -2.74 -3.93
CA TYR A 190 0.73 -3.62 -2.96
C TYR A 190 1.41 -2.83 -1.83
N PHE A 191 2.12 -1.75 -2.19
CA PHE A 191 2.82 -0.90 -1.23
C PHE A 191 1.90 -0.04 -0.34
N ASN A 192 0.59 -0.01 -0.63
CA ASN A 192 -0.39 0.60 0.27
C ASN A 192 -0.66 -0.27 1.51
N GLU A 193 -0.42 -1.58 1.43
CA GLU A 193 -0.68 -2.56 2.51
C GLU A 193 0.59 -3.18 3.09
N PHE A 194 1.60 -3.38 2.25
CA PHE A 194 2.90 -3.97 2.59
C PHE A 194 4.00 -2.91 2.58
N THR A 195 5.03 -3.15 3.38
CA THR A 195 6.18 -2.25 3.52
C THR A 195 7.30 -2.60 2.56
N GLU A 196 7.42 -3.88 2.19
CA GLU A 196 8.50 -4.41 1.37
C GLU A 196 7.94 -5.47 0.41
N LEU A 197 8.47 -5.52 -0.80
CA LEU A 197 8.21 -6.56 -1.78
C LEU A 197 9.54 -7.05 -2.33
N LYS A 198 9.91 -8.28 -1.99
CA LYS A 198 11.09 -8.94 -2.56
C LYS A 198 10.65 -10.07 -3.49
N LEU A 199 11.28 -10.17 -4.65
CA LEU A 199 10.99 -11.20 -5.64
C LEU A 199 12.15 -12.19 -5.82
N PHE A 200 11.81 -13.47 -5.91
CA PHE A 200 12.72 -14.56 -6.27
C PHE A 200 12.01 -15.57 -7.18
N MET A 201 12.76 -16.49 -7.79
CA MET A 201 12.21 -17.51 -8.69
C MET A 201 12.52 -18.91 -8.19
N SER A 202 11.51 -19.78 -8.20
CA SER A 202 11.74 -21.23 -8.16
C SER A 202 11.87 -21.75 -9.58
N LEU A 203 12.96 -22.47 -9.85
CA LEU A 203 13.25 -23.09 -11.14
C LEU A 203 13.20 -24.61 -10.99
N SER A 204 12.52 -25.27 -11.92
CA SER A 204 12.41 -26.73 -11.95
C SER A 204 12.86 -27.30 -13.28
N TYR A 205 13.62 -28.39 -13.22
CA TYR A 205 14.01 -29.19 -14.38
C TYR A 205 14.22 -30.64 -13.96
N ASP A 206 13.61 -31.58 -14.70
CA ASP A 206 13.65 -33.01 -14.39
C ASP A 206 13.15 -33.28 -12.96
N TRP A 207 14.00 -33.77 -12.06
CA TRP A 207 13.69 -34.01 -10.65
C TRP A 207 14.10 -32.85 -9.72
N GLU A 208 14.83 -31.86 -10.23
CA GLU A 208 15.38 -30.78 -9.43
C GLU A 208 14.45 -29.58 -9.40
N THR A 209 14.28 -28.99 -8.22
CA THR A 209 13.67 -27.67 -8.02
C THR A 209 14.54 -26.87 -7.05
N VAL A 210 14.87 -25.64 -7.42
CA VAL A 210 15.73 -24.74 -6.64
C VAL A 210 15.14 -23.33 -6.61
N ASP A 211 15.22 -22.68 -5.46
CA ASP A 211 14.87 -21.27 -5.30
C ASP A 211 16.12 -20.42 -5.53
N LEU A 212 15.99 -19.42 -6.41
CA LEU A 212 17.08 -18.56 -6.83
C LEU A 212 16.66 -17.08 -6.89
N PRO A 213 17.59 -16.13 -6.63
CA PRO A 213 18.99 -16.36 -6.25
C PRO A 213 19.14 -17.04 -4.87
N GLU A 214 20.32 -17.53 -4.53
CA GLU A 214 20.50 -18.47 -3.40
C GLU A 214 20.18 -17.90 -2.01
N THR A 215 20.22 -16.57 -1.88
CA THR A 215 20.12 -15.87 -0.61
C THR A 215 19.19 -14.67 -0.72
N GLU A 216 18.51 -14.34 0.38
CA GLU A 216 17.48 -13.29 0.42
C GLU A 216 18.02 -11.89 0.08
N ASP A 217 19.29 -11.61 0.38
CA ASP A 217 19.94 -10.33 0.05
C ASP A 217 20.13 -10.12 -1.45
N LEU A 218 20.01 -11.20 -2.24
CA LEU A 218 20.05 -11.18 -3.70
C LEU A 218 18.66 -11.15 -4.34
N TYR A 219 17.58 -11.24 -3.55
CA TYR A 219 16.23 -11.09 -4.07
C TYR A 219 16.02 -9.67 -4.61
N LEU A 220 15.12 -9.53 -5.58
CA LEU A 220 14.85 -8.23 -6.17
C LEU A 220 13.90 -7.45 -5.26
N ASP A 221 14.44 -6.45 -4.57
CA ASP A 221 13.69 -5.48 -3.79
C ASP A 221 12.99 -4.49 -4.74
N ILE A 222 11.66 -4.50 -4.70
CA ILE A 222 10.83 -3.65 -5.55
C ILE A 222 10.51 -2.37 -4.78
N GLU A 223 10.98 -1.25 -5.31
CA GLU A 223 10.65 0.07 -4.83
C GLU A 223 9.34 0.55 -5.48
N PRO A 224 8.42 1.14 -4.71
CA PRO A 224 7.22 1.74 -5.28
C PRO A 224 7.59 2.88 -6.23
N LYS A 225 6.80 3.04 -7.30
CA LYS A 225 6.83 4.26 -8.11
C LYS A 225 6.43 5.44 -7.20
N PRO A 226 7.15 6.58 -7.23
CA PRO A 226 6.72 7.75 -6.50
C PRO A 226 5.27 8.08 -6.88
N PRO A 227 4.36 8.22 -5.92
CA PRO A 227 2.97 8.46 -6.24
C PRO A 227 2.82 9.84 -6.87
N VAL A 228 1.90 9.95 -7.82
CA VAL A 228 1.50 11.24 -8.38
C VAL A 228 0.71 12.00 -7.32
N ILE A 229 1.32 13.04 -6.76
CA ILE A 229 0.70 13.87 -5.73
C ILE A 229 -0.22 14.90 -6.40
N LYS A 230 -1.51 14.84 -6.05
CA LYS A 230 -2.51 15.82 -6.49
C LYS A 230 -2.39 17.13 -5.71
N GLU A 231 -2.66 18.26 -6.38
CA GLU A 231 -2.50 19.60 -5.81
C GLU A 231 -3.31 19.77 -4.51
N ILE A 232 -4.49 19.15 -4.44
CA ILE A 232 -5.36 19.25 -3.27
C ILE A 232 -4.66 18.78 -1.98
N TYR A 233 -3.91 17.67 -2.02
CA TYR A 233 -3.29 17.14 -0.81
C TYR A 233 -2.17 18.05 -0.31
N VAL A 234 -1.46 18.72 -1.21
CA VAL A 234 -0.46 19.75 -0.86
C VAL A 234 -1.13 20.98 -0.23
N ARG A 235 -2.28 21.40 -0.75
CA ARG A 235 -3.03 22.51 -0.14
C ARG A 235 -3.58 22.15 1.23
N LEU A 236 -4.13 20.94 1.38
CA LEU A 236 -4.61 20.46 2.68
C LEU A 236 -3.47 20.31 3.70
N LEU A 237 -2.27 19.87 3.29
CA LEU A 237 -1.07 19.85 4.16
C LEU A 237 -0.76 21.25 4.72
N ASN A 238 -0.90 22.27 3.88
CA ASN A 238 -0.57 23.66 4.22
C ASN A 238 -1.78 24.43 4.76
N TYR A 239 -2.92 23.78 4.98
CA TYR A 239 -4.13 24.45 5.42
C TYR A 239 -4.01 24.93 6.87
N GLN A 240 -4.27 26.22 7.08
CA GLN A 240 -4.29 26.82 8.41
C GLN A 240 -5.72 27.16 8.82
N VAL A 241 -6.17 26.51 9.88
CA VAL A 241 -7.46 26.79 10.50
C VAL A 241 -7.53 28.24 10.96
N SER A 242 -8.62 28.94 10.63
CA SER A 242 -8.79 30.35 10.97
C SER A 242 -8.79 30.59 12.49
N GLN A 243 -8.32 31.78 12.89
CA GLN A 243 -8.31 32.17 14.30
C GLN A 243 -9.71 32.20 14.92
N LEU A 244 -10.74 32.51 14.11
CA LEU A 244 -12.14 32.46 14.54
C LEU A 244 -12.53 31.04 14.95
N ALA A 245 -12.16 30.04 14.15
CA ALA A 245 -12.44 28.65 14.44
C ALA A 245 -11.64 28.15 15.66
N ILE A 246 -10.37 28.53 15.78
CA ILE A 246 -9.52 28.22 16.95
C ILE A 246 -10.12 28.81 18.23
N ASN A 247 -10.59 30.06 18.18
CA ASN A 247 -11.22 30.69 19.34
C ASN A 247 -12.49 29.94 19.78
N ARG A 248 -13.25 29.38 18.83
CA ARG A 248 -14.43 28.58 19.14
C ARG A 248 -14.08 27.29 19.88
N LEU A 249 -12.96 26.64 19.56
CA LEU A 249 -12.51 25.43 20.25
C LEU A 249 -12.22 25.65 21.74
N LYS A 250 -11.80 26.86 22.12
CA LYS A 250 -11.58 27.20 23.53
C LYS A 250 -12.84 27.05 24.38
N GLU A 251 -14.03 27.18 23.80
CA GLU A 251 -15.31 27.04 24.51
C GLU A 251 -15.60 25.60 24.98
N VAL A 252 -14.93 24.62 24.37
CA VAL A 252 -15.04 23.18 24.69
C VAL A 252 -13.74 22.60 25.23
N GLY A 253 -12.80 23.46 25.66
CA GLY A 253 -11.47 23.04 26.11
C GLY A 253 -10.68 22.30 25.01
N GLY A 254 -11.00 22.56 23.75
CA GLY A 254 -10.45 21.83 22.61
C GLY A 254 -9.27 22.53 21.94
N SER A 255 -8.52 21.76 21.17
CA SER A 255 -7.40 22.22 20.35
C SER A 255 -7.37 21.47 19.02
N ILE A 256 -6.68 22.04 18.03
CA ILE A 256 -6.40 21.32 16.78
C ILE A 256 -5.53 20.11 17.07
N GLN A 257 -5.88 18.96 16.49
CA GLN A 257 -5.03 17.79 16.44
C GLN A 257 -4.20 17.88 15.16
N TYR A 258 -2.98 18.41 15.27
CA TYR A 258 -2.10 18.61 14.12
C TYR A 258 -1.64 17.27 13.53
N ILE A 259 -1.46 17.23 12.22
CA ILE A 259 -0.87 16.10 11.49
C ILE A 259 0.63 15.91 11.79
N GLU A 260 1.24 16.84 12.53
CA GLU A 260 2.66 16.86 12.90
C GLU A 260 2.88 16.99 14.40
N GLY A 261 4.09 16.61 14.85
CA GLY A 261 4.56 16.86 16.22
C GLY A 261 4.47 15.66 17.17
N ASN A 262 3.92 14.52 16.74
CA ASN A 262 3.87 13.30 17.55
C ASN A 262 4.28 12.06 16.74
N ASP A 263 5.43 12.16 16.06
CA ASP A 263 5.89 11.15 15.10
C ASP A 263 6.18 9.77 15.72
N GLU A 264 6.51 9.74 17.02
CA GLU A 264 6.67 8.48 17.76
C GLU A 264 5.36 7.68 17.83
N ILE A 265 4.22 8.36 17.98
CA ILE A 265 2.91 7.70 18.11
C ILE A 265 2.19 7.60 16.76
N MET A 266 2.25 8.63 15.93
CA MET A 266 1.55 8.66 14.64
C MET A 266 2.15 7.70 13.60
N SER A 267 1.35 7.25 12.64
CA SER A 267 1.83 6.44 11.50
C SER A 267 2.95 7.15 10.75
N GLU A 268 3.96 6.40 10.32
CA GLU A 268 5.07 6.92 9.49
C GLU A 268 4.54 7.38 8.13
N LYS A 269 3.56 6.66 7.58
CA LYS A 269 2.89 7.00 6.34
C LYS A 269 1.78 8.03 6.58
N VAL A 270 1.68 9.01 5.70
CA VAL A 270 0.50 9.86 5.54
C VAL A 270 -0.48 9.16 4.62
N ASN A 271 -1.77 9.20 4.99
CA ASN A 271 -2.87 8.67 4.21
C ASN A 271 -3.51 9.80 3.42
N MET A 272 -3.46 9.68 2.09
CA MET A 272 -4.19 10.52 1.15
C MET A 272 -5.21 9.66 0.43
N ASP A 273 -6.48 9.83 0.77
CA ASP A 273 -7.57 9.03 0.22
C ASP A 273 -8.56 9.90 -0.57
N TYR A 274 -9.26 9.27 -1.51
CA TYR A 274 -10.34 9.89 -2.26
C TYR A 274 -11.41 8.84 -2.58
N PHE A 275 -12.59 9.05 -2.01
CA PHE A 275 -13.79 8.26 -2.24
C PHE A 275 -14.79 9.12 -3.00
N SER A 276 -15.46 8.57 -4.02
CA SER A 276 -16.46 9.34 -4.75
C SER A 276 -17.57 8.51 -5.36
N VAL A 277 -18.70 9.17 -5.59
CA VAL A 277 -19.81 8.69 -6.42
C VAL A 277 -20.04 9.69 -7.54
N ARG A 278 -19.99 9.20 -8.79
CA ARG A 278 -20.37 9.97 -9.97
C ARG A 278 -21.87 10.09 -10.04
N ILE A 279 -22.35 11.28 -10.38
CA ILE A 279 -23.76 11.63 -10.52
C ILE A 279 -24.07 11.65 -12.01
N ASP A 280 -24.60 10.53 -12.51
CA ASP A 280 -24.95 10.34 -13.92
C ASP A 280 -26.24 11.09 -14.27
N GLU A 281 -27.21 11.11 -13.35
CA GLU A 281 -28.44 11.89 -13.47
C GLU A 281 -28.79 12.53 -12.12
N LEU A 282 -29.14 13.82 -12.14
CA LEU A 282 -29.54 14.54 -10.93
C LEU A 282 -30.88 14.03 -10.40
N PRO A 283 -31.07 14.01 -9.06
CA PRO A 283 -32.36 13.64 -8.49
C PRO A 283 -33.44 14.65 -8.86
N THR A 284 -34.68 14.17 -8.92
CA THR A 284 -35.84 14.96 -9.35
C THR A 284 -36.06 16.23 -8.53
N PHE A 285 -35.84 16.18 -7.21
CA PHE A 285 -35.96 17.37 -6.35
C PHE A 285 -34.94 18.46 -6.69
N ALA A 286 -33.80 18.09 -7.30
CA ALA A 286 -32.76 19.06 -7.62
C ALA A 286 -33.17 19.92 -8.81
N ASN A 287 -34.05 19.44 -9.71
CA ASN A 287 -34.53 20.17 -10.88
C ASN A 287 -33.38 20.84 -11.68
N GLY A 288 -32.30 20.09 -11.92
CA GLY A 288 -31.10 20.59 -12.61
C GLY A 288 -30.13 21.43 -11.74
N ASN A 289 -30.48 21.74 -10.48
CA ASN A 289 -29.66 22.57 -9.60
C ASN A 289 -28.73 21.73 -8.71
N ILE A 290 -27.45 21.67 -9.10
CA ILE A 290 -26.43 20.93 -8.35
C ILE A 290 -26.17 21.50 -6.94
N ILE A 291 -26.32 22.81 -6.74
CA ILE A 291 -26.15 23.45 -5.42
C ILE A 291 -27.23 22.95 -4.46
N LEU A 292 -28.46 22.76 -4.95
CA LEU A 292 -29.54 22.21 -4.13
C LEU A 292 -29.25 20.76 -3.72
N LEU A 293 -28.66 19.94 -4.61
CA LEU A 293 -28.21 18.60 -4.27
C LEU A 293 -27.12 18.63 -3.19
N TYR A 294 -26.08 19.46 -3.37
CA TYR A 294 -25.02 19.65 -2.38
C TYR A 294 -25.59 19.98 -1.00
N LYS A 295 -26.50 20.97 -0.92
CA LYS A 295 -27.15 21.37 0.33
C LYS A 295 -27.91 20.23 0.97
N LYS A 296 -28.67 19.46 0.19
CA LYS A 296 -29.44 18.31 0.70
C LYS A 296 -28.55 17.19 1.20
N ILE A 297 -27.44 16.89 0.53
CA ILE A 297 -26.46 15.92 1.02
C ILE A 297 -25.86 16.39 2.34
N ARG A 298 -25.41 17.65 2.39
CA ARG A 298 -24.81 18.25 3.58
C ARG A 298 -25.77 18.30 4.77
N GLU A 299 -27.03 18.68 4.55
CA GLU A 299 -28.10 18.65 5.57
C GLU A 299 -28.30 17.24 6.16
N ASN A 300 -28.19 16.21 5.32
CA ASN A 300 -28.37 14.82 5.71
C ASN A 300 -27.07 14.12 6.13
N PHE A 301 -25.93 14.82 6.12
CA PHE A 301 -24.60 14.22 6.35
C PHE A 301 -24.55 13.38 7.62
N LEU A 302 -25.02 13.90 8.77
CA LEU A 302 -24.98 13.20 10.06
C LEU A 302 -25.70 11.84 10.02
N THR A 303 -26.76 11.73 9.23
CA THR A 303 -27.50 10.47 9.01
C THR A 303 -26.80 9.59 7.97
N LEU A 304 -26.32 10.18 6.88
CA LEU A 304 -25.66 9.47 5.78
C LEU A 304 -24.28 8.93 6.18
N SER A 305 -23.60 9.56 7.13
CA SER A 305 -22.27 9.17 7.59
C SER A 305 -22.31 8.07 8.63
N LYS A 306 -23.43 7.84 9.34
CA LYS A 306 -23.56 6.79 10.36
C LYS A 306 -23.34 5.40 9.78
N GLY A 307 -22.65 4.50 10.47
CA GLY A 307 -22.45 3.14 9.97
C GLY A 307 -21.88 2.17 11.00
N ASN A 308 -21.61 0.96 10.53
CA ASN A 308 -20.94 -0.10 11.27
C ASN A 308 -20.06 -0.94 10.32
N VAL A 309 -19.15 -1.72 10.90
CA VAL A 309 -18.24 -2.62 10.20
C VAL A 309 -17.96 -3.82 11.10
N THR A 310 -17.80 -4.99 10.49
CA THR A 310 -17.20 -6.16 11.14
C THR A 310 -16.03 -6.59 10.27
N PHE A 311 -14.84 -6.74 10.86
CA PHE A 311 -13.67 -7.22 10.14
C PHE A 311 -12.74 -8.04 11.03
N GLU A 312 -11.93 -8.90 10.41
CA GLU A 312 -10.89 -9.65 11.09
C GLU A 312 -9.67 -8.76 11.34
N SER A 313 -9.29 -8.66 12.61
CA SER A 313 -8.11 -7.91 13.09
C SER A 313 -6.82 -8.43 12.49
N HIS A 314 -5.86 -7.53 12.25
CA HIS A 314 -4.51 -7.90 11.80
C HIS A 314 -3.59 -8.41 12.92
N SER A 315 -4.09 -8.55 14.15
CA SER A 315 -3.34 -9.11 15.27
C SER A 315 -3.00 -10.59 15.02
N GLU A 316 -1.76 -10.91 14.64
CA GLU A 316 -1.27 -12.30 14.58
C GLU A 316 -0.65 -12.73 15.92
N PRO A 317 -0.85 -13.99 16.38
CA PRO A 317 -1.59 -15.08 15.73
C PRO A 317 -3.09 -15.11 16.07
N PHE A 318 -3.57 -14.18 16.91
CA PHE A 318 -4.95 -14.17 17.39
C PHE A 318 -5.81 -13.20 16.58
N HIS A 319 -6.41 -13.72 15.52
CA HIS A 319 -7.40 -12.98 14.76
C HIS A 319 -8.72 -12.93 15.53
N ASN A 320 -9.09 -11.74 15.98
CA ASN A 320 -10.40 -11.47 16.55
C ASN A 320 -11.23 -10.66 15.57
N ASN A 321 -12.53 -10.95 15.50
CA ASN A 321 -13.45 -10.08 14.81
C ASN A 321 -13.62 -8.79 15.61
N ILE A 322 -13.39 -7.67 14.95
CA ILE A 322 -13.64 -6.33 15.47
C ILE A 322 -14.96 -5.87 14.89
N ASP A 323 -15.94 -5.65 15.77
CA ASP A 323 -17.17 -4.95 15.45
C ASP A 323 -17.01 -3.47 15.80
N GLY A 324 -17.14 -2.61 14.80
CA GLY A 324 -17.09 -1.16 14.95
C GLY A 324 -18.41 -0.52 14.54
N SER A 325 -18.77 0.58 15.18
CA SER A 325 -19.89 1.44 14.82
C SER A 325 -19.51 2.90 15.03
N TRP A 326 -20.10 3.79 14.24
CA TRP A 326 -19.83 5.22 14.35
C TRP A 326 -21.05 6.05 14.00
N GLU A 327 -21.18 7.20 14.67
CA GLU A 327 -22.22 8.18 14.41
C GLU A 327 -21.69 9.60 14.61
N PHE A 328 -21.95 10.47 13.63
CA PHE A 328 -21.59 11.88 13.72
C PHE A 328 -22.75 12.64 14.38
N LYS A 329 -22.47 13.34 15.47
CA LYS A 329 -23.48 14.08 16.26
C LYS A 329 -22.99 15.49 16.56
N PRO A 330 -23.87 16.48 16.74
CA PRO A 330 -23.46 17.78 17.25
C PRO A 330 -22.73 17.59 18.60
N TYR A 331 -21.63 18.30 18.82
CA TYR A 331 -20.82 18.07 20.02
C TYR A 331 -21.58 18.50 21.29
N PRO A 332 -21.73 17.61 22.29
CA PRO A 332 -22.43 17.94 23.53
C PRO A 332 -21.49 18.56 24.57
N LYS A 333 -22.01 19.45 25.41
CA LYS A 333 -21.30 19.99 26.58
C LYS A 333 -22.05 19.62 27.85
N LYS A 334 -21.35 18.97 28.80
CA LYS A 334 -21.95 18.39 30.01
C LYS A 334 -22.80 19.39 30.79
N ASP A 335 -22.32 20.62 30.90
CA ASP A 335 -22.96 21.69 31.68
C ASP A 335 -23.73 22.71 30.82
N ASP A 336 -23.93 22.42 29.53
CA ASP A 336 -24.65 23.30 28.59
C ASP A 336 -25.36 22.49 27.49
N PRO A 337 -26.60 22.02 27.75
CA PRO A 337 -27.41 21.31 26.76
C PRO A 337 -27.80 22.16 25.54
N GLU A 338 -27.79 23.49 25.65
CA GLU A 338 -28.07 24.38 24.51
C GLU A 338 -26.88 24.44 23.54
N TYR A 339 -25.67 24.11 23.99
CA TYR A 339 -24.49 24.04 23.13
C TYR A 339 -24.65 23.05 21.97
N GLU A 340 -25.24 21.87 22.23
CA GLU A 340 -25.49 20.85 21.20
C GLU A 340 -26.49 21.36 20.16
N LYS A 341 -27.56 22.03 20.59
CA LYS A 341 -28.54 22.68 19.71
C LYS A 341 -27.90 23.79 18.88
N GLU A 342 -26.99 24.57 19.46
CA GLU A 342 -26.22 25.58 18.74
C GLU A 342 -25.30 24.96 17.67
N GLN A 343 -24.64 23.83 17.97
CA GLN A 343 -23.85 23.11 16.96
C GLN A 343 -24.73 22.64 15.80
N LEU A 344 -25.91 22.08 16.10
CA LEU A 344 -26.86 21.68 15.06
C LEU A 344 -27.39 22.88 14.26
N ARG A 345 -27.64 24.01 14.91
CA ARG A 345 -28.09 25.25 14.26
C ARG A 345 -27.01 25.79 13.32
N ARG A 346 -25.74 25.79 13.74
CA ARG A 346 -24.61 26.19 12.89
C ARG A 346 -24.44 25.28 11.69
N TRP A 347 -24.52 23.97 11.93
CA TRP A 347 -24.46 22.96 10.88
C TRP A 347 -25.53 23.20 9.81
N LYS A 348 -26.80 23.34 10.22
CA LYS A 348 -27.94 23.48 9.30
C LYS A 348 -27.95 24.80 8.53
N ASN A 349 -27.41 25.86 9.12
CA ASN A 349 -27.41 27.20 8.53
C ASN A 349 -26.06 27.56 7.87
N GLU A 350 -25.16 26.60 7.69
CA GLU A 350 -23.86 26.80 7.01
C GLU A 350 -23.02 27.93 7.63
N LEU A 351 -23.10 28.12 8.96
CA LEU A 351 -22.42 29.22 9.67
C LEU A 351 -20.92 28.98 9.91
N GLY A 352 -20.43 27.78 9.59
CA GLY A 352 -19.07 27.34 9.84
C GLY A 352 -18.73 27.19 11.33
N ASN A 353 -17.52 26.69 11.59
CA ASN A 353 -16.96 26.49 12.92
C ASN A 353 -17.82 25.58 13.82
N THR A 354 -18.58 24.68 13.21
CA THR A 354 -19.37 23.66 13.90
C THR A 354 -18.45 22.60 14.47
N VAL A 355 -18.65 22.24 15.74
CA VAL A 355 -17.96 21.10 16.37
C VAL A 355 -18.88 19.88 16.32
N ILE A 356 -18.37 18.80 15.73
CA ILE A 356 -19.07 17.53 15.58
C ILE A 356 -18.33 16.46 16.38
N PHE A 357 -19.05 15.74 17.22
CA PHE A 357 -18.58 14.56 17.93
C PHE A 357 -18.78 13.32 17.05
N ILE A 358 -17.78 12.44 17.05
CA ILE A 358 -17.84 11.14 16.39
C ILE A 358 -17.96 10.12 17.50
N ASP A 359 -19.19 9.67 17.72
CA ASP A 359 -19.51 8.65 18.70
C ASP A 359 -19.15 7.30 18.08
N ALA A 360 -18.02 6.73 18.51
CA ALA A 360 -17.52 5.45 18.02
C ALA A 360 -17.60 4.40 19.13
N GLY A 361 -18.15 3.23 18.81
CA GLY A 361 -18.30 2.10 19.73
C GLY A 361 -17.97 0.76 19.06
N GLY A 362 -17.74 -0.27 19.86
CA GLY A 362 -17.50 -1.63 19.37
C GLY A 362 -17.82 -2.69 20.42
N GLY A 363 -18.48 -3.79 20.01
CA GLY A 363 -19.25 -4.72 20.85
C GLY A 363 -18.56 -5.26 22.12
N LEU A 364 -19.38 -5.65 23.12
CA LEU A 364 -19.13 -6.32 24.43
C LEU A 364 -17.98 -5.86 25.34
N ILE A 365 -16.99 -5.12 24.83
CA ILE A 365 -15.90 -4.44 25.55
C ILE A 365 -16.09 -2.90 25.40
N GLU A 366 -17.36 -2.50 25.24
CA GLU A 366 -17.90 -1.27 24.63
C GLU A 366 -17.51 0.07 25.27
N GLU A 367 -16.99 0.11 26.49
CA GLU A 367 -16.59 1.39 27.11
C GLU A 367 -15.10 1.69 27.02
N THR A 368 -14.27 0.72 26.60
CA THR A 368 -12.80 0.85 26.67
C THR A 368 -12.10 0.92 25.30
N ILE A 369 -12.76 0.52 24.21
CA ILE A 369 -12.12 0.37 22.88
C ILE A 369 -12.62 1.41 21.86
N GLY A 370 -13.80 1.99 22.06
CA GLY A 370 -14.32 3.04 21.19
C GLY A 370 -13.49 4.31 21.27
N ASP A 371 -12.56 4.50 20.33
CA ASP A 371 -11.80 5.75 20.18
C ASP A 371 -12.69 6.82 19.55
N SER A 372 -13.61 7.32 20.36
CA SER A 372 -14.52 8.39 20.00
C SER A 372 -13.75 9.66 19.66
N GLY A 373 -14.29 10.39 18.70
CA GLY A 373 -13.60 11.46 18.02
C GLY A 373 -14.28 12.81 18.12
N ALA A 374 -13.57 13.84 17.67
CA ALA A 374 -14.21 15.12 17.38
C ALA A 374 -13.55 15.81 16.18
N VAL A 375 -14.36 16.56 15.43
CA VAL A 375 -13.92 17.37 14.31
C VAL A 375 -14.53 18.76 14.36
N LEU A 376 -13.81 19.72 13.79
CA LEU A 376 -14.24 21.09 13.57
C LEU A 376 -14.51 21.30 12.08
N GLU A 377 -15.67 21.85 11.74
CA GLU A 377 -15.93 22.43 10.43
C GLU A 377 -15.10 23.71 10.25
N SER A 378 -13.87 23.54 9.79
CA SER A 378 -12.87 24.59 9.71
C SER A 378 -13.01 25.47 8.47
N GLU A 379 -13.64 24.96 7.41
CA GLU A 379 -13.97 25.71 6.20
C GLU A 379 -15.34 25.24 5.70
N THR A 380 -16.17 26.18 5.26
CA THR A 380 -17.45 25.90 4.61
C THR A 380 -17.68 26.95 3.55
N ASN A 381 -17.89 26.52 2.30
CA ASN A 381 -18.18 27.42 1.21
C ASN A 381 -19.27 26.80 0.32
N PRO A 382 -20.53 27.26 0.44
CA PRO A 382 -21.61 26.73 -0.37
C PRO A 382 -21.50 27.11 -1.86
N TYR A 383 -20.77 28.18 -2.20
CA TYR A 383 -20.52 28.55 -3.60
C TYR A 383 -19.53 27.59 -4.26
N ASP A 384 -18.51 27.16 -3.52
CA ASP A 384 -17.58 26.13 -3.98
C ASP A 384 -18.13 24.71 -3.78
N MET A 385 -19.32 24.56 -3.18
CA MET A 385 -19.96 23.27 -2.88
C MET A 385 -19.03 22.32 -2.11
N CYS A 386 -18.31 22.82 -1.11
CA CYS A 386 -17.43 22.00 -0.27
C CYS A 386 -17.39 22.46 1.19
N TRP A 387 -16.97 21.56 2.08
CA TRP A 387 -16.62 21.88 3.47
C TRP A 387 -15.44 21.02 3.92
N ILE A 388 -14.72 21.47 4.96
CA ILE A 388 -13.56 20.78 5.52
C ILE A 388 -13.81 20.50 7.00
N PHE A 389 -13.59 19.24 7.38
CA PHE A 389 -13.38 18.84 8.76
C PHE A 389 -11.91 18.79 9.09
N THR A 390 -11.54 19.44 10.19
CA THR A 390 -10.23 19.32 10.82
C THR A 390 -10.36 18.53 12.11
N THR A 391 -9.44 17.60 12.33
CA THR A 391 -9.40 16.77 13.55
C THR A 391 -9.03 17.62 14.76
N ILE A 392 -9.73 17.41 15.87
CA ILE A 392 -9.52 18.17 17.11
C ILE A 392 -9.44 17.23 18.30
N VAL A 393 -8.72 17.69 19.33
CA VAL A 393 -8.78 17.12 20.67
C VAL A 393 -9.80 17.91 21.47
N THR A 394 -10.62 17.21 22.25
CA THR A 394 -11.58 17.82 23.18
C THR A 394 -11.54 17.12 24.52
N GLU A 395 -12.13 17.71 25.55
CA GLU A 395 -12.24 17.07 26.86
C GLU A 395 -13.01 15.74 26.81
N LYS A 396 -13.98 15.59 25.90
CA LYS A 396 -14.80 14.38 25.77
C LYS A 396 -14.13 13.30 24.93
N SER A 397 -13.57 13.66 23.78
CA SER A 397 -12.93 12.69 22.88
C SER A 397 -11.55 12.26 23.35
N LYS A 398 -10.80 13.15 24.05
CA LYS A 398 -9.39 13.01 24.46
C LYS A 398 -8.39 12.85 23.31
N THR A 399 -8.72 12.06 22.31
CA THR A 399 -7.96 11.82 21.09
C THR A 399 -8.91 11.76 19.89
N GLN A 400 -8.33 11.66 18.70
CA GLN A 400 -8.99 11.26 17.47
C GLN A 400 -8.03 10.28 16.79
N PRO A 401 -8.48 9.13 16.26
CA PRO A 401 -7.58 8.14 15.65
C PRO A 401 -6.88 8.61 14.37
N PHE A 402 -7.27 9.78 13.86
CA PHE A 402 -6.70 10.42 12.67
C PHE A 402 -6.35 11.87 12.99
N SER A 403 -5.29 12.37 12.39
CA SER A 403 -4.85 13.76 12.52
C SER A 403 -4.68 14.38 11.14
N GLY A 404 -5.42 15.44 10.83
CA GLY A 404 -5.36 16.10 9.54
C GLY A 404 -6.68 16.75 9.12
N HIS A 405 -6.90 16.79 7.82
CA HIS A 405 -8.02 17.49 7.20
C HIS A 405 -8.73 16.59 6.19
N ARG A 406 -10.07 16.58 6.26
CA ARG A 406 -10.93 15.89 5.31
C ARG A 406 -11.91 16.85 4.68
N GLN A 407 -11.88 16.91 3.36
CA GLN A 407 -12.80 17.73 2.57
C GLN A 407 -13.90 16.85 1.96
N PHE A 408 -15.09 17.41 1.91
CA PHE A 408 -16.25 16.85 1.24
C PHE A 408 -16.83 17.88 0.30
N GLY A 409 -17.53 17.43 -0.74
CA GLY A 409 -18.19 18.36 -1.64
C GLY A 409 -18.65 17.72 -2.93
N ILE A 410 -18.95 18.57 -3.92
CA ILE A 410 -19.25 18.16 -5.28
C ILE A 410 -18.32 18.89 -6.26
N HIS A 411 -17.54 18.17 -7.06
CA HIS A 411 -16.75 18.76 -8.17
C HIS A 411 -17.09 18.10 -9.50
N LYS A 412 -16.54 18.63 -10.60
CA LYS A 412 -16.58 17.97 -11.91
C LYS A 412 -15.35 17.08 -12.12
N ASP A 413 -15.51 15.93 -12.77
CA ASP A 413 -14.39 15.12 -13.27
C ASP A 413 -13.86 15.64 -14.62
N GLU A 414 -12.89 14.93 -15.19
CA GLU A 414 -12.26 15.29 -16.47
C GLU A 414 -13.27 15.26 -17.62
N GLU A 415 -14.27 14.38 -17.54
CA GLU A 415 -15.36 14.28 -18.50
C GLU A 415 -16.49 15.31 -18.26
N GLY A 416 -16.37 16.12 -17.21
CA GLY A 416 -17.33 17.18 -16.87
C GLY A 416 -18.55 16.71 -16.07
N ASN A 417 -18.60 15.44 -15.66
CA ASN A 417 -19.66 14.89 -14.81
C ASN A 417 -19.45 15.29 -13.36
N TYR A 418 -20.54 15.44 -12.60
CA TYR A 418 -20.43 15.76 -11.17
C TYR A 418 -20.06 14.53 -10.35
N ARG A 419 -19.25 14.74 -9.31
CA ARG A 419 -18.90 13.74 -8.30
C ARG A 419 -19.11 14.30 -6.92
N PHE A 420 -19.90 13.60 -6.10
CA PHE A 420 -19.79 13.80 -4.65
C PHE A 420 -18.56 13.07 -4.16
N PHE A 421 -17.78 13.70 -3.28
CA PHE A 421 -16.52 13.15 -2.81
C PHE A 421 -16.32 13.31 -1.29
N ALA A 422 -15.46 12.43 -0.76
CA ALA A 422 -14.78 12.58 0.51
C ALA A 422 -13.29 12.33 0.27
N ARG A 423 -12.42 13.26 0.67
CA ARG A 423 -10.97 13.14 0.48
C ARG A 423 -10.20 13.72 1.64
N ALA A 424 -9.08 13.12 2.00
CA ALA A 424 -8.30 13.59 3.14
C ALA A 424 -6.81 13.59 2.90
N ILE A 425 -6.13 14.37 3.73
CA ILE A 425 -4.76 14.11 4.14
C ILE A 425 -4.76 13.95 5.66
N ASP A 426 -4.45 12.76 6.13
CA ASP A 426 -4.42 12.46 7.55
C ASP A 426 -3.32 11.46 7.91
N ARG A 427 -2.96 11.43 9.20
CA ARG A 427 -2.09 10.41 9.78
C ARG A 427 -2.82 9.70 10.89
N ILE A 428 -2.63 8.40 10.96
CA ILE A 428 -3.25 7.58 11.98
C ILE A 428 -2.52 7.87 13.29
N TRP A 429 -3.26 8.16 14.35
CA TRP A 429 -2.75 8.31 15.70
C TRP A 429 -3.37 7.21 16.55
N PRO A 430 -2.81 5.99 16.51
CA PRO A 430 -3.37 4.89 17.27
C PRO A 430 -3.23 5.13 18.77
N THR A 431 -4.30 4.89 19.51
CA THR A 431 -4.26 5.00 20.98
C THR A 431 -3.44 3.86 21.59
N PRO A 432 -2.81 4.07 22.75
CA PRO A 432 -2.11 3.00 23.46
C PRO A 432 -2.98 1.76 23.70
N THR A 433 -4.28 1.95 23.94
CA THR A 433 -5.24 0.86 24.12
C THR A 433 -5.34 -0.03 22.89
N ILE A 434 -5.52 0.56 21.70
CA ILE A 434 -5.58 -0.21 20.45
C ILE A 434 -4.24 -0.85 20.14
N VAL A 435 -3.12 -0.15 20.35
CA VAL A 435 -1.78 -0.73 20.15
C VAL A 435 -1.57 -1.96 21.05
N ASN A 436 -2.03 -1.91 22.32
CA ASN A 436 -1.96 -3.05 23.24
C ASN A 436 -2.86 -4.22 22.79
N LEU A 437 -4.06 -3.96 22.28
CA LEU A 437 -4.93 -4.97 21.70
C LEU A 437 -4.32 -5.61 20.45
N SER A 438 -3.56 -4.83 19.69
CA SER A 438 -2.71 -5.30 18.58
C SER A 438 -1.39 -5.92 19.07
N MET A 439 -1.33 -6.45 20.29
CA MET A 439 -0.15 -7.13 20.88
C MET A 439 1.11 -6.23 20.92
N GLY A 440 0.93 -4.93 21.08
CA GLY A 440 2.01 -3.94 21.08
C GLY A 440 2.49 -3.53 19.69
N ARG A 441 1.85 -4.03 18.61
CA ARG A 441 2.24 -3.78 17.22
C ARG A 441 1.50 -2.59 16.64
N LYS A 442 2.20 -1.44 16.61
CA LYS A 442 1.69 -0.19 16.02
C LYS A 442 1.27 -0.35 14.56
N ASP A 443 2.01 -1.15 13.79
CA ASP A 443 1.71 -1.41 12.38
C ASP A 443 0.35 -2.13 12.19
N TYR A 444 0.00 -3.06 13.08
CA TYR A 444 -1.30 -3.75 13.04
C TYR A 444 -2.44 -2.80 13.43
N ALA A 445 -2.27 -2.02 14.50
CA ALA A 445 -3.23 -1.00 14.90
C ALA A 445 -3.53 -0.01 13.77
N VAL A 446 -2.48 0.44 13.05
CA VAL A 446 -2.63 1.33 11.89
C VAL A 446 -3.46 0.69 10.79
N LYS A 447 -3.23 -0.60 10.48
CA LYS A 447 -4.01 -1.32 9.46
C LYS A 447 -5.49 -1.48 9.84
N ASP A 448 -5.78 -1.74 11.11
CA ASP A 448 -7.16 -1.85 11.61
C ASP A 448 -7.89 -0.50 11.53
N TYR A 449 -7.23 0.60 11.91
CA TYR A 449 -7.80 1.94 11.74
C TYR A 449 -8.05 2.28 10.27
N LEU A 450 -7.15 1.93 9.36
CA LEU A 450 -7.36 2.12 7.91
C LEU A 450 -8.60 1.35 7.42
N LYS A 451 -8.80 0.09 7.83
CA LYS A 451 -10.02 -0.67 7.51
C LYS A 451 -11.29 0.02 8.00
N ILE A 452 -11.27 0.58 9.21
CA ILE A 452 -12.40 1.32 9.79
C ILE A 452 -12.66 2.60 8.99
N ALA A 453 -11.61 3.36 8.64
CA ALA A 453 -11.74 4.57 7.83
C ALA A 453 -12.30 4.26 6.44
N ASP A 454 -11.75 3.24 5.76
CA ASP A 454 -12.19 2.84 4.43
C ASP A 454 -13.67 2.41 4.46
N SER A 455 -14.08 1.68 5.50
CA SER A 455 -15.49 1.31 5.71
C SER A 455 -16.38 2.52 5.99
N THR A 456 -15.88 3.48 6.77
CA THR A 456 -16.60 4.73 7.10
C THR A 456 -16.94 5.52 5.85
N TRP A 457 -15.95 5.74 4.98
CA TRP A 457 -16.12 6.55 3.78
C TRP A 457 -16.84 5.81 2.66
N ASN A 458 -16.59 4.51 2.48
CA ASN A 458 -17.38 3.68 1.57
C ASN A 458 -18.87 3.67 1.96
N ASN A 459 -19.20 3.55 3.25
CA ASN A 459 -20.57 3.64 3.73
C ASN A 459 -21.21 5.01 3.43
N LEU A 460 -20.48 6.12 3.63
CA LEU A 460 -20.97 7.45 3.25
C LEU A 460 -21.26 7.55 1.75
N ILE A 461 -20.31 7.12 0.90
CA ILE A 461 -20.48 7.15 -0.56
C ILE A 461 -21.68 6.29 -1.00
N ASN A 462 -21.82 5.09 -0.42
CA ASN A 462 -22.96 4.21 -0.67
C ASN A 462 -24.28 4.86 -0.28
N LYS A 463 -24.35 5.47 0.91
CA LYS A 463 -25.57 6.13 1.39
C LYS A 463 -25.92 7.39 0.60
N VAL A 464 -24.93 8.14 0.12
CA VAL A 464 -25.16 9.27 -0.80
C VAL A 464 -25.68 8.78 -2.15
N SER A 465 -25.10 7.71 -2.70
CA SER A 465 -25.58 7.05 -3.92
C SER A 465 -27.05 6.63 -3.77
N GLN A 466 -27.37 5.91 -2.70
CA GLN A 466 -28.74 5.51 -2.36
C GLN A 466 -29.67 6.69 -2.16
N PHE A 467 -29.21 7.77 -1.51
CA PHE A 467 -29.98 9.00 -1.35
C PHE A 467 -30.34 9.62 -2.70
N ILE A 468 -29.40 9.72 -3.64
CA ILE A 468 -29.65 10.27 -4.98
C ILE A 468 -30.63 9.36 -5.76
N ILE A 469 -30.40 8.05 -5.78
CA ILE A 469 -31.26 7.07 -6.47
C ILE A 469 -32.68 7.08 -5.90
N LYS A 470 -32.83 7.15 -4.58
CA LYS A 470 -34.14 7.22 -3.89
C LYS A 470 -35.00 8.38 -4.40
N TYR A 471 -34.38 9.48 -4.82
CA TYR A 471 -35.07 10.64 -5.36
C TYR A 471 -35.03 10.73 -6.90
N GLY A 472 -34.80 9.59 -7.58
CA GLY A 472 -34.91 9.46 -9.03
C GLY A 472 -33.68 9.90 -9.81
N GLY A 473 -32.52 10.08 -9.17
CA GLY A 473 -31.25 10.26 -9.86
C GLY A 473 -30.59 8.93 -10.24
N LYS A 474 -29.43 9.01 -10.91
CA LYS A 474 -28.58 7.86 -11.24
C LYS A 474 -27.14 8.15 -10.85
N THR A 475 -26.45 7.12 -10.37
CA THR A 475 -25.11 7.24 -9.84
C THR A 475 -24.26 6.02 -10.14
N THR A 476 -22.95 6.23 -10.19
CA THR A 476 -21.93 5.19 -10.33
C THR A 476 -20.91 5.37 -9.19
N ILE A 477 -20.77 4.37 -8.32
CA ILE A 477 -19.75 4.39 -7.27
C ILE A 477 -18.39 4.17 -7.93
N MET A 478 -17.44 5.05 -7.62
CA MET A 478 -16.11 5.01 -8.21
C MET A 478 -15.18 4.19 -7.31
N GLN A 479 -14.19 3.53 -7.91
CA GLN A 479 -13.13 2.89 -7.14
C GLN A 479 -12.38 3.94 -6.31
N PRO A 480 -12.18 3.72 -5.00
CA PRO A 480 -11.41 4.64 -4.18
C PRO A 480 -9.96 4.75 -4.66
N GLU A 481 -9.38 5.95 -4.52
CA GLU A 481 -7.96 6.20 -4.77
C GLU A 481 -7.24 6.33 -3.43
N PHE A 482 -6.12 5.62 -3.28
CA PHE A 482 -5.29 5.65 -2.09
C PHE A 482 -3.84 5.96 -2.45
N VAL A 483 -3.27 6.94 -1.76
CA VAL A 483 -1.85 7.25 -1.80
C VAL A 483 -1.32 7.27 -0.37
N ARG A 484 -0.44 6.32 -0.05
CA ARG A 484 0.22 6.26 1.26
C ARG A 484 1.73 6.34 1.10
N THR A 485 2.34 7.39 1.62
CA THR A 485 3.78 7.65 1.48
C THR A 485 4.37 8.13 2.80
N ASP A 486 5.69 8.07 2.95
CA ASP A 486 6.41 8.58 4.13
C ASP A 486 6.07 10.06 4.36
N PHE A 487 5.53 10.38 5.55
CA PHE A 487 5.06 11.72 5.86
C PHE A 487 6.20 12.73 5.93
N ASN A 488 7.35 12.37 6.48
CA ASN A 488 8.48 13.30 6.61
C ASN A 488 9.00 13.69 5.23
N LYS A 489 9.22 12.71 4.34
CA LYS A 489 9.61 12.97 2.95
C LYS A 489 8.57 13.81 2.20
N PHE A 490 7.28 13.52 2.39
CA PHE A 490 6.19 14.29 1.80
C PHE A 490 6.16 15.73 2.31
N ARG A 491 6.17 15.91 3.64
CA ARG A 491 6.16 17.21 4.31
C ARG A 491 7.38 18.04 3.90
N ASP A 492 8.58 17.47 3.94
CA ASP A 492 9.82 18.20 3.65
C ASP A 492 9.85 18.66 2.18
N LYS A 493 9.20 17.94 1.28
CA LYS A 493 9.07 18.32 -0.14
C LYS A 493 7.97 19.37 -0.39
N TYR A 494 6.85 19.30 0.33
CA TYR A 494 5.62 20.04 -0.04
C TYR A 494 5.11 21.05 1.01
N LYS A 495 5.70 21.11 2.21
CA LYS A 495 5.35 22.11 3.23
C LYS A 495 5.92 23.47 2.82
N LYS A 496 5.04 24.46 2.81
CA LYS A 496 5.25 25.81 2.26
C LYS A 496 4.57 26.86 3.15
N THR A 497 4.34 28.04 2.57
CA THR A 497 3.49 29.09 3.14
C THR A 497 2.09 28.53 3.42
N PRO A 498 1.56 28.75 4.64
CA PRO A 498 0.21 28.35 5.00
C PRO A 498 -0.85 28.96 4.08
N VAL A 499 -1.91 28.22 3.81
CA VAL A 499 -3.10 28.68 3.07
C VAL A 499 -4.30 28.73 4.00
N THR A 500 -5.08 29.81 3.92
CA THR A 500 -6.24 30.04 4.81
C THR A 500 -7.58 29.65 4.18
N SER A 501 -7.57 29.22 2.92
CA SER A 501 -8.73 28.63 2.22
C SER A 501 -8.23 27.72 1.11
N ILE A 502 -8.93 26.62 0.91
CA ILE A 502 -8.60 25.59 -0.08
C ILE A 502 -9.48 25.72 -1.33
N GLY A 503 -10.77 26.00 -1.13
CA GLY A 503 -11.79 25.92 -2.19
C GLY A 503 -11.96 24.50 -2.74
N ASN A 504 -12.70 24.37 -3.84
CA ASN A 504 -13.01 23.08 -4.44
C ASN A 504 -12.20 22.80 -5.73
N ILE A 505 -10.99 22.29 -5.53
CA ILE A 505 -10.08 21.95 -6.63
C ILE A 505 -10.39 20.56 -7.18
N PRO A 506 -10.43 20.35 -8.50
CA PRO A 506 -10.67 19.03 -9.08
C PRO A 506 -9.62 18.00 -8.65
N GLN A 507 -10.05 16.77 -8.37
CA GLN A 507 -9.18 15.68 -7.90
C GLN A 507 -8.04 15.34 -8.89
N TYR A 508 -8.29 15.46 -10.20
CA TYR A 508 -7.30 15.12 -11.21
C TYR A 508 -6.13 16.10 -11.32
N LYS A 509 -6.28 17.32 -10.77
CA LYS A 509 -5.28 18.38 -10.94
C LYS A 509 -3.98 18.02 -10.20
N GLU A 510 -2.91 17.88 -10.96
CA GLU A 510 -1.57 17.56 -10.46
C GLU A 510 -0.83 18.82 -10.06
N ILE A 511 0.05 18.70 -9.06
CA ILE A 511 0.96 19.78 -8.73
C ILE A 511 2.02 19.88 -9.82
N LYS A 512 2.18 21.06 -10.43
CA LYS A 512 3.28 21.28 -11.37
C LYS A 512 4.56 21.50 -10.58
N GLU A 513 5.69 20.94 -11.03
CA GLU A 513 6.97 21.04 -10.29
C GLU A 513 7.44 22.47 -10.06
N ASN A 514 7.08 23.40 -10.96
CA ASN A 514 7.35 24.83 -10.82
C ASN A 514 6.37 25.58 -9.90
N GLU A 515 5.34 24.89 -9.39
CA GLU A 515 4.43 25.33 -8.35
C GLU A 515 4.76 24.66 -6.99
N ILE A 516 5.81 23.80 -6.94
CA ILE A 516 6.50 23.26 -5.73
C ILE A 516 7.57 24.23 -5.23
#